data_AF-A0A968P446-F1
#
_entry.id   AF-A0A968P446-F1
#
_cell.length_a   1.000
_cell.length_b   1.000
_cell.length_c   1.000
_cell.angle_alpha   90.00
_cell.angle_beta   90.00
_cell.angle_gamma   90.00
#
_symmetry.space_group_name_H-M   'P 1'
#
loop_
_entity.id
_entity.type
_entity.pdbx_description
1 polymer ?
#
loop_
_entity_poly.entity_id
_entity_poly.type
_entity_poly.pdbx_seq_one_letter_code
_entity_poly.pdbx_strand_id
1 'polypeptide(L)' 'MIVGFKDEDAWFDYRLENDERFLARIERSRQQLREGRTVRLEDLPD' A
#
# COMPACT_ATOMS: atom_id res chain seq x y z
N MET A 1 11.25 11.20 20.02
CA MET A 1 12.14 10.07 19.65
C MET A 1 11.36 8.79 19.91
N ILE A 2 10.95 8.08 18.87
CA ILE A 2 10.26 6.80 19.00
C ILE A 2 11.32 5.74 19.30
N VAL A 3 11.25 5.08 20.46
CA VAL A 3 12.20 4.04 20.83
C VAL A 3 11.94 2.81 19.94
N GLY A 4 12.89 2.47 19.07
CA GLY A 4 12.81 1.31 18.18
C GLY A 4 12.98 1.59 16.68
N PHE A 5 12.96 2.86 16.26
CA PHE A 5 13.14 3.25 14.86
C PHE A 5 14.25 4.28 14.71
N LYS A 6 15.03 4.14 13.63
CA LYS A 6 16.19 4.99 13.32
C LYS A 6 15.76 6.45 13.06
N ASP A 7 14.57 6.64 12.48
CA ASP A 7 13.99 7.92 12.06
C ASP A 7 12.48 7.76 11.83
N GLU A 8 11.80 8.86 11.49
CA GLU A 8 10.35 8.91 11.23
C GLU A 8 9.95 8.09 10.00
N ASP A 9 10.78 8.09 8.97
CA ASP A 9 10.57 7.31 7.74
C ASP A 9 10.53 5.82 8.06
N ALA A 10 11.49 5.31 8.84
CA ALA A 10 11.52 3.91 9.27
C ALA A 10 10.28 3.51 10.10
N TRP A 11 9.77 4.42 10.93
CA TRP A 11 8.52 4.18 11.66
C TRP A 11 7.30 4.19 10.73
N PHE A 12 7.28 5.09 9.74
CA PHE A 12 6.21 5.18 8.76
C PHE A 12 6.14 3.92 7.89
N ASP A 13 7.29 3.44 7.39
CA ASP A 13 7.41 2.21 6.62
C ASP A 13 6.91 1.00 7.42
N TYR A 14 7.40 0.84 8.66
CA TYR A 14 6.94 -0.23 9.54
C TYR A 14 5.43 -0.18 9.77
N ARG A 15 4.89 1.02 10.02
CA ARG A 15 3.45 1.18 10.21
C ARG A 15 2.68 0.79 8.95
N LEU A 16 3.13 1.20 7.77
CA LEU A 16 2.47 0.91 6.51
C LEU A 16 2.47 -0.59 6.19
N GLU A 17 3.59 -1.25 6.42
CA GLU A 17 3.75 -2.71 6.24
C GLU A 17 2.86 -3.53 7.19
N ASN A 18 2.56 -2.99 8.37
CA ASN A 18 1.77 -3.68 9.40
C ASN A 18 0.32 -3.17 9.52
N ASP A 19 -0.09 -2.16 8.76
CA ASP A 19 -1.45 -1.63 8.81
C ASP A 19 -2.42 -2.58 8.10
N GLU A 20 -3.31 -3.22 8.87
CA GLU A 20 -4.29 -4.18 8.36
C GLU A 20 -5.19 -3.61 7.26
N ARG A 21 -5.51 -2.30 7.31
CA ARG A 21 -6.35 -1.65 6.29
C ARG A 21 -5.58 -1.49 5.00
N PHE A 22 -4.29 -1.15 5.09
CA PHE A 22 -3.41 -1.08 3.94
C PHE A 22 -3.24 -2.45 3.29
N LEU A 23 -2.95 -3.49 4.09
CA LEU A 23 -2.84 -4.86 3.60
C LEU A 23 -4.12 -5.35 2.92
N ALA A 24 -5.28 -5.09 3.53
CA ALA A 24 -6.58 -5.43 2.94
C ALA A 24 -6.84 -4.70 1.61
N ARG A 25 -6.42 -3.43 1.49
CA ARG A 25 -6.51 -2.65 0.25
C ARG A 25 -5.63 -3.23 -0.86
N ILE A 26 -4.41 -3.66 -0.52
CA ILE A 26 -3.49 -4.31 -1.47
C ILE A 26 -4.07 -5.62 -1.96
N GLU A 27 -4.59 -6.47 -1.07
CA GLU A 27 -5.18 -7.75 -1.46
C GLU A 27 -6.39 -7.55 -2.39
N ARG A 28 -7.30 -6.62 -2.04
CA ARG A 28 -8.43 -6.27 -2.91
C ARG A 28 -7.97 -5.75 -4.28
N SER A 29 -6.86 -5.02 -4.35
CA SER A 29 -6.32 -4.55 -5.64
C SER A 29 -5.73 -5.71 -6.47
N ARG A 30 -5.02 -6.64 -5.82
CA ARG A 30 -4.50 -7.86 -6.48
C ARG A 30 -5.63 -8.74 -7.00
N GLN A 31 -6.71 -8.88 -6.26
CA GLN A 31 -7.90 -9.59 -6.72
C GLN A 31 -8.53 -8.92 -7.95
N GLN A 32 -8.72 -7.60 -7.92
CA GLN A 32 -9.24 -6.85 -9.07
C GLN A 32 -8.36 -7.02 -10.31
N LEU A 33 -7.03 -7.01 -10.14
CA LEU A 33 -6.08 -7.26 -11.23
C LEU A 33 -6.28 -8.66 -11.85
N ARG A 34 -6.42 -9.70 -11.03
CA ARG A 34 -6.66 -11.08 -11.50
C ARG A 34 -8.00 -11.22 -12.23
N GLU A 35 -8.99 -10.44 -11.84
CA GLU A 35 -10.32 -10.39 -12.47
C GLU A 35 -10.38 -9.46 -13.69
N GLY A 36 -9.26 -8.82 -14.07
CA GLY A 36 -9.20 -7.89 -15.21
C GLY A 36 -9.88 -6.54 -14.97
N ARG A 37 -10.13 -6.17 -13.71
CA ARG A 37 -10.81 -4.93 -13.29
C ARG A 37 -9.85 -3.76 -13.03
N THR A 38 -8.68 -3.76 -13.65
CA THR A 38 -7.66 -2.73 -13.50
C THR A 38 -7.40 -2.03 -14.83
N VAL A 39 -7.08 -0.74 -14.76
CA VAL A 39 -6.64 0.08 -15.89
C VAL A 39 -5.14 0.36 -15.74
N ARG A 40 -4.41 0.48 -16.85
CA ARG A 40 -3.01 0.90 -16.75
C ARG A 40 -2.94 2.36 -16.35
N LEU A 41 -1.84 2.75 -15.71
CA LEU A 41 -1.71 4.12 -15.21
C LEU A 41 -1.67 5.12 -16.37
N GLU A 42 -1.02 4.75 -17.48
CA GLU A 42 -0.96 5.54 -18.71
C GLU A 42 -2.31 5.72 -19.42
N ASP A 43 -3.31 4.91 -19.09
CA ASP A 43 -4.64 4.96 -19.69
C ASP A 43 -5.63 5.80 -18.85
N LEU A 44 -5.18 6.41 -17.74
CA LEU A 44 -6.01 7.30 -16.94
C LEU A 44 -6.22 8.66 -17.64
N PRO A 45 -7.42 9.25 -17.53
CA PRO A 45 -7.65 10.61 -18.01
C PRO A 45 -6.89 11.63 -17.14
N ASP A 46 -6.44 12.71 -17.78
CA ASP A 46 -5.84 13.89 -17.12
C ASP A 46 -6.81 14.62 -16.17
#